data_AF-A0A521YXU8-F1
#
_entry.id   AF-A0A521YXU8-F1
#
_cell.length_a   1.000
_cell.length_b   1.000
_cell.length_c   1.000
_cell.angle_alpha   90.00
_cell.angle_beta   90.00
_cell.angle_gamma   90.00
#
_symmetry.space_group_name_H-M   'P 1'
#
loop_
_entity.id
_entity.type
_entity.pdbx_description
1 polymer ?
#
loop_
_entity_poly.entity_id
_entity_poly.type
_entity_poly.pdbx_seq_one_letter_code
_entity_poly.pdbx_strand_id
1 'polypeptide(L)'
;MPDRHPRARVEARAGRSRGDGVQGDAPAEDFVPAPFEHWRNGRLRVEPLVAYYEFGDINRAVEDSLSVRTVKAVLRIGPTELIMPR
;
A
#
# COMPACT_ATOMS: atom_id res chain seq x y z
N MET A 1 -19.40 5.34 38.45
CA MET A 1 -18.90 6.69 38.11
C MET A 1 -17.42 6.55 37.78
N PRO A 2 -16.95 6.81 36.54
CA PRO A 2 -15.58 6.49 36.14
C PRO A 2 -14.62 7.64 36.46
N ASP A 3 -13.49 7.29 37.08
CA ASP A 3 -12.34 8.16 37.31
C ASP A 3 -11.66 8.48 35.97
N ARG A 4 -11.62 9.76 35.60
CA ARG A 4 -10.93 10.24 34.39
C ARG A 4 -9.50 10.64 34.77
N HIS A 5 -8.53 9.79 34.43
CA HIS A 5 -7.14 10.20 34.36
C HIS A 5 -6.97 11.36 33.35
N PRO A 6 -6.21 12.42 33.68
CA PRO A 6 -5.95 13.51 32.75
C PRO A 6 -5.05 13.01 31.63
N ARG A 7 -5.54 13.04 30.38
CA ARG A 7 -4.69 12.83 29.20
C ARG A 7 -3.79 14.05 29.05
N ALA A 8 -2.51 13.88 29.35
CA ALA A 8 -1.50 14.89 29.10
C ALA A 8 -1.49 15.25 27.60
N ARG A 9 -1.68 16.54 27.29
CA ARG A 9 -1.44 17.08 25.96
C ARG A 9 0.06 17.12 25.74
N VAL A 10 0.58 16.29 24.85
CA VAL A 10 1.97 16.37 24.41
C VAL A 10 2.06 17.51 23.41
N GLU A 11 2.58 18.65 23.85
CA GLU A 11 3.00 19.73 22.95
C GLU A 11 4.42 19.42 22.49
N ALA A 12 4.54 19.00 21.23
CA ALA A 12 5.83 18.77 20.59
C ALA A 12 6.56 20.11 20.41
N ARG A 13 7.68 20.28 21.12
CA ARG A 13 8.64 21.36 20.86
C ARG A 13 9.21 21.17 19.45
N ALA A 14 9.39 22.30 18.75
CA ALA A 14 9.88 22.42 17.39
C ALA A 14 11.01 21.41 17.05
N GLY A 15 10.82 20.65 15.98
CA GLY A 15 11.93 20.08 15.21
C GLY A 15 11.89 18.60 14.82
N ARG A 16 10.99 17.76 15.33
CA ARG A 16 10.83 16.38 14.82
C ARG A 16 9.40 15.86 14.95
N SER A 17 8.68 15.82 13.84
CA SER A 17 7.47 15.02 13.70
C SER A 17 7.87 13.55 13.76
N ARG A 18 7.77 12.92 14.94
CA ARG A 18 7.78 11.45 15.03
C ARG A 18 6.31 11.03 15.02
N GLY A 19 5.72 11.04 13.82
CA GLY A 19 4.36 10.59 13.60
C GLY A 19 4.31 9.07 13.53
N ASP A 20 3.29 8.48 14.15
CA ASP A 20 2.97 7.04 14.09
C ASP A 20 2.35 6.71 12.72
N GLY A 21 3.07 7.04 11.64
CA GLY A 21 2.54 7.18 10.29
C GLY A 21 1.73 5.96 9.83
N VAL A 22 0.42 6.13 9.73
CA VAL A 22 -0.49 5.20 9.06
C VAL A 22 -0.44 5.50 7.57
N GLN A 23 -0.19 4.49 6.75
CA GLN A 23 -0.23 4.59 5.29
C GLN A 23 0.63 5.74 4.70
N GLY A 24 1.75 6.07 5.36
CA GLY A 24 2.65 7.11 4.86
C GLY A 24 2.06 8.51 4.85
N ASP A 25 1.26 8.90 5.85
CA ASP A 25 0.99 10.29 6.29
C ASP A 25 0.87 11.37 5.19
N ALA A 26 0.26 11.03 4.05
CA ALA A 26 0.06 11.90 2.91
C ALA A 26 -1.26 11.54 2.19
N PRO A 27 -2.03 12.54 1.69
CA PRO A 27 -3.18 12.28 0.84
C PRO A 27 -2.77 11.53 -0.43
N ALA A 28 -3.55 10.50 -0.81
CA ALA A 28 -3.23 9.68 -1.98
C ALA A 28 -3.25 10.48 -3.29
N GLU A 29 -4.15 11.46 -3.41
CA GLU A 29 -4.27 12.34 -4.58
C GLU A 29 -2.98 13.14 -4.83
N ASP A 30 -2.32 13.57 -3.76
CA ASP A 30 -1.06 14.32 -3.83
C ASP A 30 0.14 13.38 -3.99
N PHE A 31 0.08 12.19 -3.38
CA PHE A 31 1.21 11.27 -3.32
C PHE A 31 1.36 10.43 -4.59
N VAL A 32 0.28 9.85 -5.13
CA VAL A 32 0.31 8.87 -6.24
C VAL A 32 0.97 9.39 -7.54
N PRO A 33 0.82 10.67 -7.95
CA PRO A 33 1.42 11.14 -9.19
C PRO A 33 2.94 10.95 -9.26
N ALA A 34 3.67 11.18 -8.17
CA ALA A 34 5.14 11.13 -8.19
C ALA A 34 5.71 9.68 -8.32
N PRO A 35 5.26 8.68 -7.53
CA PRO A 35 5.62 7.27 -7.74
C PRO A 35 5.21 6.76 -9.12
N PHE A 36 4.06 7.19 -9.66
CA PHE A 36 3.66 6.81 -11.03
C PHE A 36 4.68 7.30 -12.06
N GLU A 37 5.14 8.55 -11.95
CA GLU A 37 6.19 9.10 -12.80
C GLU A 37 7.53 8.37 -12.64
N HIS A 38 7.88 7.96 -11.41
CA HIS A 38 9.07 7.14 -11.19
C HIS A 38 8.95 5.76 -11.82
N TRP A 39 7.77 5.15 -11.75
CA TRP A 39 7.49 3.87 -12.39
C TRP A 39 7.58 3.98 -13.91
N ARG A 40 6.90 4.97 -14.49
CA ARG A 40 6.89 5.25 -15.93
C ARG A 40 8.29 5.48 -16.51
N ASN A 41 9.17 6.10 -15.72
CA ASN A 41 10.56 6.37 -16.11
C ASN A 41 11.55 5.26 -15.68
N GLY A 42 11.06 4.11 -15.22
CA GLY A 42 11.89 2.96 -14.83
C GLY A 42 12.70 3.14 -13.55
N ARG A 43 12.47 4.22 -12.80
CA ARG A 43 13.12 4.53 -11.51
C ARG A 43 12.48 3.78 -10.34
N LEU A 44 11.22 3.37 -10.48
CA LEU A 44 10.51 2.52 -9.54
C LEU A 44 10.08 1.24 -10.28
N ARG A 45 10.64 0.09 -9.89
CA ARG A 45 10.32 -1.21 -10.51
C ARG A 45 9.38 -1.98 -9.58
N VAL A 46 8.11 -2.09 -9.97
CA VAL A 46 7.07 -2.77 -9.19
C VAL A 46 6.82 -4.19 -9.68
N GLU A 47 7.15 -4.46 -10.94
CA GLU A 47 6.94 -5.73 -11.64
C GLU A 47 7.53 -6.93 -10.87
N PRO A 48 8.74 -6.85 -10.28
CA PRO A 48 9.30 -7.99 -9.54
C PRO A 48 8.61 -8.27 -8.20
N LEU A 49 7.81 -7.33 -7.69
CA LEU A 49 7.13 -7.44 -6.40
C LEU A 49 5.72 -8.00 -6.53
N VAL A 50 5.17 -7.98 -7.75
CA VAL A 50 3.77 -8.31 -8.01
C VAL A 50 3.65 -9.70 -8.62
N ALA A 51 2.78 -10.52 -8.04
CA ALA A 51 2.32 -11.75 -8.67
C ALA A 51 0.83 -11.63 -9.03
N TYR A 52 0.51 -12.05 -10.25
CA TYR A 52 -0.86 -11.99 -10.78
C TYR A 52 -1.55 -13.35 -10.64
N TYR A 53 -2.81 -13.29 -10.23
CA TYR A 53 -3.68 -14.46 -10.10
C TYR A 53 -5.00 -14.18 -10.82
N GLU A 54 -5.62 -15.22 -11.38
CA GLU A 54 -6.99 -15.12 -11.86
C GLU A 54 -7.95 -15.01 -10.68
N PHE A 55 -9.09 -14.34 -10.86
CA PHE A 55 -10.04 -14.14 -9.76
C PHE A 55 -10.49 -15.46 -9.09
N GLY A 56 -10.61 -16.54 -9.87
CA GLY A 56 -10.94 -17.87 -9.35
C GLY A 56 -9.87 -18.47 -8.42
N ASP A 57 -8.63 -18.00 -8.48
CA ASP A 57 -7.50 -18.48 -7.68
C ASP A 57 -7.28 -17.68 -6.38
N ILE A 58 -8.30 -16.96 -5.89
CA ILE A 58 -8.19 -16.07 -4.72
C ILE A 58 -7.61 -16.76 -3.48
N ASN A 59 -8.00 -18.01 -3.21
CA ASN A 59 -7.50 -18.74 -2.04
C ASN A 59 -6.00 -19.03 -2.14
N ARG A 60 -5.52 -19.34 -3.35
CA ARG A 60 -4.08 -19.52 -3.61
C ARG A 60 -3.33 -18.21 -3.45
N ALA A 61 -3.88 -17.10 -3.95
CA ALA A 61 -3.29 -15.77 -3.79
C ALA A 61 -3.14 -15.38 -2.30
N VAL A 62 -4.12 -15.72 -1.47
CA VAL A 62 -4.07 -15.51 0.00
C VAL A 62 -2.99 -16.40 0.63
N GLU A 63 -2.98 -17.69 0.30
CA GLU A 63 -2.00 -18.64 0.86
C GLU A 63 -0.56 -18.23 0.52
N ASP A 64 -0.31 -17.85 -0.73
CA ASP A 64 1.01 -17.40 -1.19
C ASP A 64 1.44 -16.09 -0.51
N SER A 65 0.49 -15.20 -0.20
CA SER A 65 0.75 -13.97 0.54
C SER A 65 1.10 -14.23 2.01
N LEU A 66 0.35 -15.12 2.68
CA LEU A 66 0.61 -15.49 4.08
C LEU A 66 1.89 -16.33 4.24
N SER A 67 2.21 -17.15 3.24
CA SER A 67 3.41 -18.00 3.23
C SER A 67 4.66 -17.28 2.75
N VAL A 68 4.59 -15.97 2.52
CA VAL A 68 5.71 -15.13 2.04
C VAL A 68 6.29 -15.61 0.70
N ARG A 69 5.49 -16.34 -0.10
CA ARG A 69 5.86 -16.72 -1.47
C ARG A 69 5.67 -15.58 -2.46
N THR A 70 4.80 -14.62 -2.11
CA THR A 70 4.52 -13.42 -2.90
C THR A 70 4.56 -12.17 -2.01
N VAL A 71 5.15 -11.09 -2.52
CA VAL A 71 5.19 -9.79 -1.83
C VAL A 71 3.86 -9.04 -1.98
N LYS A 72 3.34 -8.94 -3.20
CA LYS A 72 2.03 -8.34 -3.49
C LYS A 72 1.24 -9.18 -4.49
N ALA A 73 0.19 -9.84 -4.02
CA ALA A 73 -0.76 -10.51 -4.90
C ALA A 73 -1.74 -9.50 -5.53
N VAL A 74 -1.98 -9.62 -6.84
CA VAL A 74 -2.96 -8.84 -7.60
C VAL A 74 -3.91 -9.78 -8.31
N LEU A 75 -5.21 -9.63 -8.05
CA LEU A 75 -6.27 -10.38 -8.73
C LEU A 75 -6.64 -9.69 -10.03
N ARG A 76 -6.68 -10.45 -11.12
CA ARG A 76 -7.24 -9.99 -12.40
C ARG A 76 -8.74 -10.21 -12.38
N ILE A 77 -9.50 -9.12 -12.57
CA ILE A 77 -10.96 -9.13 -12.56
C ILE A 77 -11.46 -8.55 -13.88
N GLY A 78 -12.25 -9.33 -14.62
CA GLY A 78 -12.74 -8.96 -15.95
C GLY A 78 -11.92 -9.56 -17.09
N PRO A 79 -12.28 -9.28 -18.36
CA PRO A 79 -11.55 -9.80 -19.51
C PRO A 79 -10.11 -9.28 -19.51
N THR A 80 -9.14 -10.19 -19.68
CA THR A 80 -7.69 -9.90 -19.64
C THR A 80 -7.26 -8.80 -20.63
N GLU A 81 -8.05 -8.58 -21.68
CA GLU A 81 -7.79 -7.56 -22.71
C GLU A 81 -7.94 -6.11 -22.23
N LEU A 82 -8.62 -5.86 -21.10
CA LEU A 82 -8.89 -4.49 -20.61
C LEU A 82 -7.82 -3.94 -19.64
N ILE A 83 -7.02 -4.82 -19.02
CA ILE A 83 -6.20 -4.44 -17.85
C ILE A 83 -4.79 -3.95 -18.23
N MET A 84 -4.31 -4.25 -19.44
CA MET A 84 -3.09 -3.65 -19.99
C MET A 84 -3.26 -3.36 -21.49
N PRO A 85 -3.36 -2.09 -21.93
CA PRO A 85 -3.23 -1.78 -23.34
C PRO A 85 -1.81 -2.14 -23.79
N ARG A 86 -1.70 -2.86 -24.92
CA ARG A 86 -0.42 -3.19 -25.56
C ARG A 86 0.37 -1.94 -25.95
#